data_AF-G0N9A2-F1
#
_entry.id   AF-G0N9A2-F1
#
_cell.length_a   1.000
_cell.length_b   1.000
_cell.length_c   1.000
_cell.angle_alpha   90.00
_cell.angle_beta   90.00
_cell.angle_gamma   90.00
#
_symmetry.space_group_name_H-M   'P 1'
#
loop_
_entity.id
_entity.type
_entity.pdbx_description
1 polymer ?
#
loop_
_entity_poly.entity_id
_entity_poly.type
_entity_poly.pdbx_seq_one_letter_code
_entity_poly.pdbx_strand_id
1 'polypeptide(L)'
;MAQSKFADTKVHSIFDFLVERTGPHIEMDWEAFSRSKNIRLDPNIKYCKDPNFRKENGIKYFLMDDEDRKLLQEAVQERKSPAEEVRGMVKSLADCSKHHKKNIHLRVVGTDLDNSPRFFCDDVLEVIPILLEYQGTGIGFSEKQKLEKYQKKWKASQDYICKTIEIATFSSILEEFDCNKSLITIHPDCVLRNILAVEAVRKGPLISTWSNDGCSVVDIPNALRFICSGVVEGVNWKVEKCRMHDYCLNNLKTEILKAMRVIVNFGEGVYIKMSYIVKVIEELKNNCYQIYHTPELCPDYFFRHVDHTDFLEPGAYTRVVSHYKLPEYNNFLGKNLRKPVWMMRFYVQLGWLQNFFTPGKSDGIRDLCLSALLHLVPIDERDKAKTFMTAVFESALEKSRSTQGKQDGKKSNNYSKTHQK
;
A
#
# COMPACT_ATOMS: atom_id res chain seq x y z
N MET A 1 35.80 -11.81 18.27
CA MET A 1 35.19 -10.71 17.51
C MET A 1 35.53 -9.43 18.25
N ALA A 2 36.08 -8.42 17.57
CA ALA A 2 36.21 -7.09 18.17
C ALA A 2 34.80 -6.52 18.39
N GLN A 3 34.60 -5.88 19.54
CA GLN A 3 33.34 -5.19 19.84
C GLN A 3 33.20 -3.99 18.90
N SER A 4 32.03 -3.81 18.26
CA SER A 4 31.78 -2.67 17.37
C SER A 4 31.98 -1.36 18.14
N LYS A 5 32.76 -0.44 17.56
CA LYS A 5 33.03 0.89 18.10
C LYS A 5 31.75 1.71 18.28
N PHE A 6 30.76 1.47 17.44
CA PHE A 6 29.52 2.23 17.41
C PHE A 6 28.29 1.45 17.90
N ALA A 7 28.50 0.32 18.59
CA ALA A 7 27.42 -0.55 19.09
C ALA A 7 26.35 0.25 19.89
N ASP A 8 26.80 1.14 20.77
CA ASP A 8 25.93 1.92 21.67
C ASP A 8 25.29 3.16 21.03
N THR A 9 25.67 3.51 19.80
CA THR A 9 25.05 4.63 19.09
C THR A 9 23.61 4.30 18.74
N LYS A 10 22.74 5.32 18.72
CA LYS A 10 21.31 5.18 18.42
C LYS A 10 20.94 6.06 17.23
N VAL A 11 19.96 5.60 16.46
CA VAL A 11 19.33 6.43 15.42
C VAL A 11 18.54 7.57 16.07
N HIS A 12 18.52 8.73 15.42
CA HIS A 12 17.61 9.81 15.78
C HIS A 12 16.23 9.51 15.21
N SER A 13 15.15 9.88 15.92
CA SER A 13 13.79 9.63 15.45
C SER A 13 12.94 10.88 15.52
N ILE A 14 12.13 11.11 14.48
CA ILE A 14 11.22 12.24 14.34
C ILE A 14 9.85 11.73 13.93
N PHE A 15 8.84 11.99 14.76
CA PHE A 15 7.47 11.47 14.57
C PHE A 15 6.41 12.57 14.53
N ASP A 16 6.80 13.83 14.67
CA ASP A 16 5.92 15.01 14.76
C ASP A 16 5.84 15.78 13.42
N PHE A 17 6.15 15.13 12.30
CA PHE A 17 6.03 15.75 10.99
C PHE A 17 4.57 16.09 10.65
N LEU A 18 4.34 17.37 10.38
CA LEU A 18 3.14 17.88 9.72
C LEU A 18 3.42 17.95 8.22
N VAL A 19 2.50 17.44 7.40
CA VAL A 19 2.71 17.38 5.95
C VAL A 19 1.73 18.31 5.26
N GLU A 20 2.27 19.20 4.43
CA GLU A 20 1.51 20.15 3.63
C GLU A 20 1.67 19.83 2.15
N ARG A 21 0.57 19.93 1.41
CA ARG A 21 0.56 19.70 -0.03
C ARG A 21 0.98 20.98 -0.74
N THR A 22 1.98 20.88 -1.62
CA THR A 22 2.55 22.02 -2.35
C THR A 22 2.12 22.07 -3.82
N GLY A 23 1.31 21.12 -4.29
CA GLY A 23 0.95 21.01 -5.71
C GLY A 23 0.00 19.86 -6.05
N PRO A 24 -0.32 19.66 -7.34
CA PRO A 24 -1.37 18.74 -7.77
C PRO A 24 -1.02 17.25 -7.61
N HIS A 25 0.25 16.85 -7.67
CA HIS A 25 0.64 15.44 -7.58
C HIS A 25 0.85 15.03 -6.13
N ILE A 26 -0.17 14.44 -5.52
CA ILE A 26 -0.23 14.18 -4.08
C ILE A 26 0.94 13.34 -3.50
N GLU A 27 1.52 12.47 -4.31
CA GLU A 27 2.65 11.61 -3.92
C GLU A 27 4.02 12.31 -4.04
N MET A 28 4.10 13.47 -4.72
CA MET A 28 5.37 14.15 -5.07
C MET A 28 5.40 15.62 -4.63
N ASP A 29 4.24 16.27 -4.61
CA ASP A 29 4.10 17.69 -4.32
C ASP A 29 3.69 17.90 -2.86
N TRP A 30 4.63 17.65 -1.97
CA TRP A 30 4.46 17.87 -0.54
C TRP A 30 5.75 18.31 0.15
N GLU A 31 5.57 18.94 1.30
CA GLU A 31 6.63 19.29 2.25
C GLU A 31 6.21 18.79 3.63
N ALA A 32 7.16 18.19 4.36
CA ALA A 32 6.96 17.75 5.73
C ALA A 32 7.78 18.65 6.66
N PHE A 33 7.17 19.17 7.72
CA PHE A 33 7.84 20.04 8.69
C PHE A 33 7.71 19.49 10.11
N SER A 34 8.83 19.36 10.80
CA SER A 34 8.89 19.07 12.24
C SER A 34 9.19 20.36 13.00
N ARG A 35 8.22 20.81 13.81
CA ARG A 35 8.40 22.01 14.66
C ARG A 35 9.43 21.76 15.76
N SER A 36 9.43 20.56 16.37
CA SER A 36 10.34 20.28 17.49
C SER A 36 11.81 20.19 17.06
N LYS A 37 12.06 19.83 15.80
CA LYS A 37 13.41 19.70 15.25
C LYS A 37 13.81 20.83 14.31
N ASN A 38 12.86 21.68 13.90
CA ASN A 38 13.05 22.71 12.88
C ASN A 38 13.65 22.15 11.57
N ILE A 39 13.07 21.05 11.08
CA ILE A 39 13.51 20.36 9.85
C ILE A 39 12.37 20.36 8.85
N ARG A 40 12.67 20.68 7.58
CA ARG A 40 11.73 20.51 6.45
C ARG A 40 12.26 19.51 5.45
N LEU A 41 11.42 18.56 5.07
CA LEU A 41 11.73 17.52 4.10
C LEU A 41 10.80 17.61 2.89
N ASP A 42 11.34 17.39 1.69
CA ASP A 42 10.57 17.13 0.49
C ASP A 42 11.20 16.00 -0.34
N PRO A 43 10.44 15.34 -1.22
CA PRO A 43 10.99 14.24 -2.00
C PRO A 43 11.78 14.78 -3.19
N ASN A 44 12.95 14.20 -3.48
CA ASN A 44 13.78 14.62 -4.62
C ASN A 44 13.03 14.52 -5.97
N ILE A 45 12.11 13.56 -6.10
CA ILE A 45 11.28 13.39 -7.30
C ILE A 45 10.34 14.57 -7.59
N LYS A 46 10.11 15.48 -6.63
CA LYS A 46 9.44 16.78 -6.84
C LYS A 46 10.13 17.60 -7.92
N TYR A 47 11.45 17.44 -8.06
CA TYR A 47 12.31 18.12 -9.05
C TYR A 47 12.49 17.32 -10.34
N CYS A 48 11.93 16.10 -10.43
CA CYS A 48 12.03 15.18 -11.57
C CYS A 48 10.67 14.53 -11.84
N LYS A 49 9.65 15.33 -12.18
CA LYS A 49 8.26 14.86 -12.26
C LYS A 49 7.99 13.91 -13.43
N ASP A 50 8.72 14.05 -14.54
CA ASP A 50 8.54 13.22 -15.73
C ASP A 50 8.95 11.74 -15.43
N PRO A 51 8.02 10.78 -15.52
CA PRO A 51 8.31 9.36 -15.31
C PRO A 51 9.33 8.78 -16.30
N ASN A 52 9.30 9.20 -17.58
CA ASN A 52 10.25 8.70 -18.60
C ASN A 52 11.65 9.19 -18.27
N PHE A 53 11.76 10.49 -17.96
CA PHE A 53 12.99 11.09 -17.51
C PHE A 53 13.58 10.34 -16.30
N ARG A 54 12.76 10.06 -15.27
CA ARG A 54 13.20 9.33 -14.07
C ARG A 54 13.75 7.95 -14.43
N LYS A 55 13.03 7.21 -15.28
CA LYS A 55 13.40 5.86 -15.68
C LYS A 55 14.70 5.84 -16.49
N GLU A 56 14.83 6.72 -17.48
CA GLU A 56 16.03 6.81 -18.34
C GLU A 56 17.28 7.21 -17.58
N ASN A 57 17.13 8.06 -16.56
CA ASN A 57 18.24 8.57 -15.77
C ASN A 57 18.50 7.75 -14.48
N GLY A 58 17.68 6.73 -14.21
CA GLY A 58 17.78 5.92 -13.00
C GLY A 58 17.63 6.75 -11.72
N ILE A 59 16.68 7.69 -11.72
CA ILE A 59 16.42 8.55 -10.56
C ILE A 59 15.83 7.71 -9.43
N LYS A 60 16.57 7.64 -8.33
CA LYS A 60 16.17 6.98 -7.10
C LYS A 60 15.42 7.93 -6.18
N TYR A 61 14.56 7.38 -5.35
CA TYR A 61 13.82 8.15 -4.35
C TYR A 61 14.65 8.39 -3.09
N PHE A 62 14.72 9.63 -2.62
CA PHE A 62 15.19 10.01 -1.29
C PHE A 62 14.58 11.35 -0.86
N LEU A 63 14.81 11.74 0.39
CA LEU A 63 14.32 13.01 0.94
C LEU A 63 15.42 14.06 1.00
N MET A 64 15.04 15.30 0.68
CA MET A 64 15.89 16.47 0.69
C MET A 64 15.50 17.40 1.84
N ASP A 65 16.50 17.87 2.59
CA ASP A 65 16.39 18.87 3.64
C ASP A 65 16.66 20.29 3.10
N ASP A 66 16.71 21.27 4.00
CA ASP A 66 16.92 22.68 3.67
C ASP A 66 18.28 22.94 2.99
N GLU A 67 19.33 22.23 3.41
CA GLU A 67 20.68 22.39 2.86
C GLU A 67 20.74 21.81 1.44
N ASP A 68 20.15 20.63 1.24
CA ASP A 68 20.05 20.03 -0.09
C ASP A 68 19.33 20.96 -1.08
N ARG A 69 18.24 21.60 -0.65
CA ARG A 69 17.47 22.53 -1.50
C ARG A 69 18.25 23.80 -1.79
N LYS A 70 19.02 24.32 -0.83
CA LYS A 70 19.87 25.48 -1.03
C LYS A 70 20.95 25.19 -2.07
N LEU A 71 21.63 24.06 -1.96
CA LEU A 71 22.62 23.61 -2.96
C LEU A 71 21.98 23.41 -4.34
N LEU A 72 20.75 22.90 -4.39
CA LEU A 72 20.01 22.76 -5.66
C LEU A 72 19.76 24.12 -6.31
N GLN A 73 19.34 25.11 -5.51
CA GLN A 73 19.06 26.46 -5.99
C GLN A 73 20.33 27.16 -6.49
N GLU A 74 21.45 27.02 -5.76
CA GLU A 74 22.76 27.55 -6.17
C GLU A 74 23.23 26.92 -7.49
N ALA A 75 23.10 25.59 -7.62
CA ALA A 75 23.46 24.88 -8.86
C ALA A 75 22.63 25.34 -10.07
N VAL A 76 21.36 25.69 -9.87
CA VAL A 76 20.49 26.24 -10.91
C VAL A 76 20.88 27.67 -11.30
N GLN A 77 21.30 28.49 -10.33
CA GLN A 77 21.60 29.91 -10.54
C GLN A 77 22.99 30.17 -11.15
N GLU A 78 24.00 29.37 -10.78
CA GLU A 78 25.41 29.74 -11.01
C GLU A 78 26.04 29.16 -12.31
N ARG A 79 25.37 28.30 -13.08
CA ARG A 79 26.08 27.47 -14.09
C ARG A 79 25.46 27.40 -15.48
N LYS A 80 26.34 27.23 -16.49
CA LYS A 80 26.01 27.19 -17.93
C LYS A 80 25.34 25.88 -18.40
N SER A 81 25.39 24.81 -17.60
CA SER A 81 24.65 23.56 -17.81
C SER A 81 23.87 23.16 -16.55
N PRO A 82 22.83 23.93 -16.16
CA PRO A 82 22.04 23.66 -14.95
C PRO A 82 21.47 22.25 -14.92
N ALA A 83 21.13 21.71 -16.10
CA ALA A 83 20.42 20.46 -16.21
C ALA A 83 21.29 19.24 -15.82
N GLU A 84 22.58 19.17 -16.18
CA GLU A 84 23.41 17.99 -15.85
C GLU A 84 23.75 17.88 -14.38
N GLU A 85 24.00 19.02 -13.73
CA GLU A 85 24.41 19.04 -12.33
C GLU A 85 23.25 18.88 -11.38
N VAL A 86 22.12 19.55 -11.66
CA VAL A 86 20.85 19.27 -10.99
C VAL A 86 20.51 17.79 -11.11
N ARG A 87 20.67 17.21 -12.32
CA ARG A 87 20.48 15.78 -12.55
C ARG A 87 21.38 14.93 -11.65
N GLY A 88 22.66 15.24 -11.57
CA GLY A 88 23.60 14.53 -10.70
C GLY A 88 23.16 14.55 -9.25
N MET A 89 22.78 15.73 -8.74
CA MET A 89 22.45 15.89 -7.33
C MET A 89 21.14 15.23 -6.92
N VAL A 90 20.14 15.19 -7.80
CA VAL A 90 18.82 14.59 -7.52
C VAL A 90 18.73 13.11 -7.93
N LYS A 91 19.81 12.53 -8.49
CA LYS A 91 19.80 11.16 -9.02
C LYS A 91 19.64 10.10 -7.95
N SER A 92 20.36 10.21 -6.84
CA SER A 92 20.34 9.23 -5.76
C SER A 92 20.79 9.85 -4.45
N LEU A 93 20.52 9.17 -3.33
CA LEU A 93 21.01 9.60 -2.03
C LEU A 93 22.54 9.61 -2.02
N ALA A 94 23.15 8.58 -2.61
CA ALA A 94 24.60 8.48 -2.73
C ALA A 94 25.20 9.60 -3.59
N ASP A 95 24.57 9.99 -4.69
CA ASP A 95 25.06 11.08 -5.54
C ASP A 95 24.90 12.43 -4.85
N CYS A 96 23.76 12.69 -4.21
CA CYS A 96 23.53 13.90 -3.41
C CYS A 96 24.59 14.05 -2.29
N SER A 97 24.92 12.94 -1.63
CA SER A 97 25.89 12.87 -0.53
C SER A 97 27.36 13.12 -0.95
N LYS A 98 27.66 13.19 -2.26
CA LYS A 98 28.99 13.56 -2.77
C LYS A 98 29.19 15.08 -2.83
N HIS A 99 28.09 15.84 -2.91
CA HIS A 99 28.16 17.30 -2.99
C HIS A 99 28.37 17.93 -1.62
N HIS A 100 27.85 17.31 -0.56
CA HIS A 100 28.06 17.74 0.82
C HIS A 100 27.77 16.58 1.79
N LYS A 101 28.15 16.75 3.05
CA LYS A 101 27.81 15.81 4.12
C LYS A 101 26.34 15.97 4.52
N LYS A 102 25.47 15.28 3.78
CA LYS A 102 24.01 15.28 3.92
C LYS A 102 23.54 14.64 5.22
N ASN A 103 22.44 15.17 5.77
CA ASN A 103 21.69 14.47 6.83
C ASN A 103 20.93 13.28 6.23
N ILE A 104 21.24 12.06 6.69
CA ILE A 104 20.63 10.84 6.14
C ILE A 104 19.24 10.65 6.74
N HIS A 105 18.21 10.89 5.94
CA HIS A 105 16.81 10.67 6.28
C HIS A 105 16.33 9.32 5.73
N LEU A 106 16.02 8.39 6.63
CA LEU A 106 15.46 7.08 6.30
C LEU A 106 14.00 7.01 6.74
N ARG A 107 13.10 6.83 5.77
CA ARG A 107 11.67 6.62 6.05
C ARG A 107 11.41 5.19 6.50
N VAL A 108 10.55 5.08 7.50
CA VAL A 108 9.97 3.83 7.98
C VAL A 108 8.66 3.60 7.22
N VAL A 109 8.59 2.48 6.51
CA VAL A 109 7.39 2.01 5.83
C VAL A 109 6.63 1.00 6.69
N GLY A 110 5.37 0.79 6.34
CA GLY A 110 4.37 0.11 7.15
C GLY A 110 3.19 1.05 7.41
N THR A 111 2.00 0.50 7.59
CA THR A 111 0.81 1.28 7.97
C THR A 111 0.65 1.27 9.48
N ASP A 112 -0.12 2.19 10.07
CA ASP A 112 -0.45 2.12 11.51
C ASP A 112 -1.21 0.83 11.89
N LEU A 113 -1.69 0.07 10.91
CA LEU A 113 -2.30 -1.25 11.08
C LEU A 113 -1.24 -2.37 11.15
N ASP A 114 -0.06 -2.11 10.60
CA ASP A 114 1.07 -3.03 10.54
C ASP A 114 2.02 -2.71 11.71
N ASN A 115 1.97 -3.53 12.76
CA ASN A 115 2.72 -3.30 13.99
C ASN A 115 4.24 -3.51 13.84
N SER A 116 4.75 -3.71 12.61
CA SER A 116 6.16 -3.96 12.33
C SER A 116 6.73 -2.86 11.42
N PRO A 117 7.36 -1.80 12.00
CA PRO A 117 8.02 -0.77 11.21
C PRO A 117 9.21 -1.34 10.42
N ARG A 118 9.28 -1.00 9.14
CA ARG A 118 10.21 -1.62 8.19
C ARG A 118 10.96 -0.59 7.33
N PHE A 119 12.09 -0.99 6.77
CA PHE A 119 12.86 -0.24 5.78
C PHE A 119 12.96 -1.03 4.47
N PHE A 120 12.97 -0.36 3.32
CA PHE A 120 13.33 -1.03 2.07
C PHE A 120 14.78 -1.51 2.12
N CYS A 121 15.02 -2.74 1.66
CA CYS A 121 16.36 -3.31 1.60
C CYS A 121 17.32 -2.45 0.78
N ASP A 122 16.85 -1.89 -0.34
CA ASP A 122 17.67 -1.08 -1.24
C ASP A 122 18.03 0.28 -0.63
N ASP A 123 17.12 0.90 0.14
CA ASP A 123 17.42 2.13 0.89
C ASP A 123 18.53 1.86 1.94
N VAL A 124 18.45 0.72 2.64
CA VAL A 124 19.46 0.30 3.62
C VAL A 124 20.82 0.05 2.97
N LEU A 125 20.84 -0.65 1.83
CA LEU A 125 22.07 -0.95 1.09
C LEU A 125 22.75 0.30 0.53
N GLU A 126 21.98 1.32 0.18
CA GLU A 126 22.51 2.59 -0.31
C GLU A 126 23.12 3.44 0.81
N VAL A 127 22.55 3.39 2.02
CA VAL A 127 23.01 4.18 3.17
C VAL A 127 24.35 3.70 3.74
N ILE A 128 24.58 2.38 3.82
CA ILE A 128 25.79 1.82 4.46
C ILE A 128 27.10 2.38 3.86
N PRO A 129 27.31 2.38 2.53
CA PRO A 129 28.46 3.03 1.89
C PRO A 129 28.68 4.48 2.32
N ILE A 130 27.60 5.26 2.41
CA ILE A 130 27.65 6.69 2.74
C ILE A 130 28.13 6.89 4.18
N LEU A 131 27.64 6.06 5.11
CA LEU A 131 28.05 6.11 6.51
C LEU A 131 29.54 5.81 6.69
N LEU A 132 30.04 4.78 6.02
CA LEU A 132 31.46 4.40 6.08
C LEU A 132 32.35 5.51 5.53
N GLU A 133 31.94 6.18 4.45
CA GLU A 133 32.64 7.34 3.91
C GLU A 133 32.63 8.52 4.90
N TYR A 134 31.48 8.83 5.52
CA TYR A 134 31.36 9.90 6.52
C TYR A 134 32.16 9.65 7.79
N GLN A 135 32.53 8.40 8.06
CA GLN A 135 33.39 7.96 9.15
C GLN A 135 34.88 7.91 8.77
N GLY A 136 35.23 8.16 7.50
CA GLY A 136 36.61 8.11 7.01
C GLY A 136 37.20 6.71 6.90
N THR A 137 36.38 5.65 7.00
CA THR A 137 36.83 4.26 6.83
C THR A 137 36.78 3.83 5.38
N GLY A 138 35.84 4.37 4.59
CA GLY A 138 35.59 3.95 3.21
C GLY A 138 35.07 2.51 3.12
N ILE A 139 34.95 1.98 1.89
CA ILE A 139 34.54 0.59 1.65
C ILE A 139 35.78 -0.26 1.34
N GLY A 140 36.23 -1.00 2.34
CA GLY A 140 37.28 -2.00 2.19
C GLY A 140 36.78 -3.26 1.48
N PHE A 141 37.70 -4.20 1.26
CA PHE A 141 37.39 -5.49 0.61
C PHE A 141 36.38 -6.32 1.41
N SER A 142 36.49 -6.34 2.74
CA SER A 142 35.56 -7.08 3.61
C SER A 142 34.15 -6.50 3.57
N GLU A 143 34.04 -5.17 3.63
CA GLU A 143 32.77 -4.44 3.57
C GLU A 143 32.08 -4.67 2.22
N LYS A 144 32.86 -4.66 1.13
CA LYS A 144 32.34 -4.97 -0.21
C LYS A 144 31.78 -6.39 -0.29
N GLN A 145 32.49 -7.38 0.25
CA GLN A 145 32.00 -8.77 0.29
C GLN A 145 30.72 -8.92 1.12
N LYS A 146 30.63 -8.22 2.27
CA LYS A 146 29.40 -8.19 3.09
C LYS A 146 28.24 -7.56 2.32
N LEU A 147 28.45 -6.41 1.67
CA LEU A 147 27.43 -5.75 0.86
C LEU A 147 26.93 -6.65 -0.28
N GLU A 148 27.85 -7.30 -1.01
CA GLU A 148 27.49 -8.24 -2.08
C GLU A 148 26.68 -9.44 -1.55
N LYS A 149 26.99 -9.93 -0.34
CA LYS A 149 26.20 -10.98 0.33
C LYS A 149 24.78 -10.52 0.62
N TYR A 150 24.60 -9.32 1.16
CA TYR A 150 23.26 -8.75 1.42
C TYR A 150 22.49 -8.48 0.12
N GLN A 151 23.15 -7.91 -0.89
CA GLN A 151 22.56 -7.72 -2.23
C GLN A 151 22.06 -9.04 -2.82
N LYS A 152 22.85 -10.12 -2.75
CA LYS A 152 22.42 -11.45 -3.22
C LYS A 152 21.27 -12.02 -2.39
N LYS A 153 21.33 -11.89 -1.06
CA LYS A 153 20.29 -12.37 -0.13
C LYS A 153 18.94 -11.67 -0.37
N TRP A 154 18.98 -10.36 -0.62
CA TRP A 154 17.79 -9.54 -0.77
C TRP A 154 17.34 -9.33 -2.21
N LYS A 155 18.12 -9.79 -3.19
CA LYS A 155 17.69 -9.81 -4.59
C LYS A 155 16.29 -10.40 -4.68
N ALA A 156 15.38 -9.62 -5.25
CA ALA A 156 14.03 -10.09 -5.50
C ALA A 156 14.03 -11.16 -6.59
N SER A 157 13.11 -12.12 -6.49
CA SER A 157 12.93 -13.12 -7.55
C SER A 157 12.38 -12.51 -8.84
N GLN A 158 11.73 -11.35 -8.73
CA GLN A 158 11.07 -10.63 -9.80
C GLN A 158 11.31 -9.12 -9.61
N ASP A 159 11.39 -8.37 -10.71
CA ASP A 159 11.73 -6.93 -10.72
C ASP A 159 10.62 -6.01 -10.18
N TYR A 160 9.40 -6.52 -10.07
CA TYR A 160 8.26 -5.83 -9.48
C TYR A 160 8.10 -6.05 -7.97
N ILE A 161 9.01 -6.81 -7.34
CA ILE A 161 9.01 -7.09 -5.90
C ILE A 161 10.09 -6.25 -5.23
N CYS A 162 9.70 -5.50 -4.19
CA CYS A 162 10.58 -4.75 -3.32
C CYS A 162 10.56 -5.38 -1.92
N LYS A 163 11.72 -5.80 -1.42
CA LYS A 163 11.83 -6.41 -0.08
C LYS A 163 12.09 -5.36 0.99
N THR A 164 11.65 -5.67 2.20
CA THR A 164 11.88 -4.85 3.38
C THR A 164 12.46 -5.66 4.54
N ILE A 165 13.05 -4.95 5.50
CA ILE A 165 13.55 -5.52 6.76
C ILE A 165 13.04 -4.73 7.95
N GLU A 166 12.95 -5.38 9.10
CA GLU A 166 12.58 -4.74 10.36
C GLU A 166 13.71 -3.84 10.90
N ILE A 167 13.34 -2.87 11.74
CA ILE A 167 14.31 -1.97 12.41
C ILE A 167 15.39 -2.75 13.17
N ALA A 168 15.02 -3.82 13.87
CA ALA A 168 15.97 -4.64 14.63
C ALA A 168 17.04 -5.25 13.71
N THR A 169 16.62 -5.80 12.56
CA THR A 169 17.55 -6.34 11.56
C THR A 169 18.45 -5.25 10.99
N PHE A 170 17.91 -4.05 10.72
CA PHE A 170 18.71 -2.92 10.27
C PHE A 170 19.78 -2.51 11.30
N SER A 171 19.43 -2.43 12.59
CA SER A 171 20.38 -2.11 13.65
C SER A 171 21.53 -3.11 13.72
N SER A 172 21.24 -4.42 13.64
CA SER A 172 22.28 -5.46 13.64
C SER A 172 23.20 -5.37 12.43
N ILE A 173 22.68 -4.95 11.28
CA ILE A 173 23.50 -4.73 10.08
C ILE A 173 24.43 -3.54 10.27
N LEU A 174 23.93 -2.42 10.80
CA LEU A 174 24.79 -1.27 11.10
C LEU A 174 25.92 -1.64 12.08
N GLU A 175 25.66 -2.50 13.06
CA GLU A 175 26.70 -3.03 13.96
C GLU A 175 27.71 -3.94 13.25
N GLU A 176 27.26 -4.80 12.32
CA GLU A 176 28.14 -5.68 11.53
C GLU A 176 29.11 -4.89 10.64
N PHE A 177 28.69 -3.72 10.17
CA PHE A 177 29.50 -2.79 9.37
C PHE A 177 30.23 -1.73 10.22
N ASP A 178 30.06 -1.74 11.54
CA ASP A 178 30.59 -0.72 12.46
C ASP A 178 30.21 0.72 12.04
N CYS A 179 28.93 0.90 11.66
CA CYS A 179 28.38 2.19 11.29
C CYS A 179 27.87 2.97 12.52
N ASN A 180 28.14 4.26 12.53
CA ASN A 180 27.63 5.21 13.51
C ASN A 180 26.16 5.52 13.24
N LYS A 181 25.27 4.95 14.07
CA LYS A 181 23.81 5.09 13.93
C LYS A 181 23.32 6.52 14.18
N SER A 182 24.09 7.35 14.88
CA SER A 182 23.73 8.76 15.14
C SER A 182 23.76 9.66 13.89
N LEU A 183 24.32 9.17 12.78
CA LEU A 183 24.29 9.87 11.48
C LEU A 183 22.96 9.69 10.73
N ILE A 184 22.06 8.84 11.24
CA ILE A 184 20.78 8.52 10.62
C ILE A 184 19.65 9.15 11.42
N THR A 185 18.74 9.80 10.70
CA THR A 185 17.44 10.24 11.20
C THR A 185 16.34 9.38 10.58
N ILE A 186 15.60 8.66 11.41
CA ILE A 186 14.44 7.86 11.00
C ILE A 186 13.14 8.62 11.25
N HIS A 187 12.16 8.41 10.39
CA HIS A 187 10.83 9.00 10.52
C HIS A 187 9.77 8.18 9.78
N PRO A 188 8.48 8.30 10.09
CA PRO A 188 7.43 7.65 9.30
C PRO A 188 7.44 8.12 7.84
N ASP A 189 6.99 7.24 6.94
CA ASP A 189 6.68 7.65 5.58
C ASP A 189 5.57 8.73 5.59
N CYS A 190 5.96 9.94 5.21
CA CYS A 190 5.09 11.13 5.25
C CYS A 190 3.91 11.03 4.27
N VAL A 191 4.11 10.33 3.15
CA VAL A 191 3.07 10.10 2.13
C VAL A 191 2.02 9.14 2.68
N LEU A 192 2.45 8.01 3.23
CA LEU A 192 1.55 6.99 3.77
C LEU A 192 0.76 7.51 4.97
N ARG A 193 1.45 8.11 5.95
CA ARG A 193 0.87 8.44 7.26
C ARG A 193 -0.10 9.62 7.21
N ASN A 194 0.26 10.70 6.51
CA ASN A 194 -0.49 11.96 6.58
C ASN A 194 -1.36 12.20 5.36
N ILE A 195 -0.81 12.02 4.16
CA ILE A 195 -1.48 12.43 2.93
C ILE A 195 -2.45 11.34 2.46
N LEU A 196 -1.96 10.13 2.19
CA LEU A 196 -2.77 9.11 1.54
C LEU A 196 -3.81 8.49 2.47
N ALA A 197 -3.54 8.42 3.78
CA ALA A 197 -4.55 7.96 4.74
C ALA A 197 -5.77 8.90 4.77
N VAL A 198 -5.56 10.22 4.79
CA VAL A 198 -6.65 11.20 4.75
C VAL A 198 -7.35 11.17 3.40
N GLU A 199 -6.58 11.11 2.32
CA GLU A 199 -7.16 11.04 0.98
C GLU A 199 -7.93 9.76 0.74
N ALA A 200 -7.49 8.61 1.28
CA ALA A 200 -8.18 7.33 1.24
C ALA A 200 -9.62 7.47 1.77
N VAL A 201 -9.80 8.13 2.91
CA VAL A 201 -11.13 8.46 3.44
C VAL A 201 -11.87 9.41 2.48
N ARG A 202 -11.18 10.45 2.00
CA ARG A 202 -11.77 11.54 1.19
C ARG A 202 -12.25 11.11 -0.19
N LYS A 203 -11.55 10.19 -0.84
CA LYS A 203 -11.72 9.88 -2.27
C LYS A 203 -11.68 8.38 -2.60
N GLY A 204 -11.41 7.53 -1.61
CA GLY A 204 -11.13 6.12 -1.82
C GLY A 204 -9.82 5.75 -2.56
N PRO A 205 -8.78 6.60 -2.72
CA PRO A 205 -7.57 6.24 -3.44
C PRO A 205 -6.87 5.05 -2.80
N LEU A 206 -6.03 4.45 -3.61
CA LEU A 206 -5.08 3.46 -3.17
C LEU A 206 -4.01 4.10 -2.28
N ILE A 207 -3.57 3.38 -1.26
CA ILE A 207 -2.44 3.78 -0.43
C ILE A 207 -1.19 3.14 -1.02
N SER A 208 -0.30 3.97 -1.55
CA SER A 208 0.98 3.63 -2.18
C SER A 208 2.12 4.47 -1.61
N THR A 209 3.36 4.01 -1.80
CA THR A 209 4.55 4.83 -1.55
C THR A 209 5.55 4.63 -2.69
N TRP A 210 6.71 5.27 -2.60
CA TRP A 210 7.80 5.12 -3.56
C TRP A 210 8.78 4.04 -3.08
N SER A 211 9.32 3.21 -3.96
CA SER A 211 10.52 2.38 -3.70
C SER A 211 11.81 3.15 -3.94
N ASN A 212 12.96 2.57 -3.57
CA ASN A 212 14.28 3.18 -3.81
C ASN A 212 14.50 3.53 -5.29
N ASP A 213 14.03 2.71 -6.21
CA ASP A 213 14.16 2.92 -7.66
C ASP A 213 13.13 3.91 -8.25
N GLY A 214 12.47 4.71 -7.40
CA GLY A 214 11.55 5.75 -7.84
C GLY A 214 10.25 5.22 -8.46
N CYS A 215 9.85 3.99 -8.16
CA CYS A 215 8.57 3.42 -8.61
C CYS A 215 7.49 3.51 -7.52
N SER A 216 6.23 3.67 -7.92
CA SER A 216 5.09 3.57 -6.99
C SER A 216 4.85 2.09 -6.63
N VAL A 217 4.75 1.80 -5.35
CA VAL A 217 4.63 0.47 -4.76
C VAL A 217 3.55 0.42 -3.67
N VAL A 218 2.99 -0.76 -3.46
CA VAL A 218 1.95 -1.03 -2.46
C VAL A 218 2.27 -2.29 -1.65
N ASP A 219 1.79 -2.34 -0.42
CA ASP A 219 1.85 -3.57 0.37
C ASP A 219 0.84 -4.62 -0.15
N ILE A 220 0.95 -5.86 0.34
CA ILE A 220 0.05 -6.95 -0.07
C ILE A 220 -1.43 -6.62 0.18
N PRO A 221 -1.86 -6.18 1.39
CA PRO A 221 -3.26 -5.81 1.62
C PRO A 221 -3.81 -4.80 0.62
N ASN A 222 -3.09 -3.70 0.37
CA ASN A 222 -3.53 -2.68 -0.58
C ASN A 222 -3.47 -3.16 -2.03
N ALA A 223 -2.50 -3.99 -2.41
CA ALA A 223 -2.46 -4.63 -3.72
C ALA A 223 -3.71 -5.48 -3.99
N LEU A 224 -4.09 -6.31 -3.01
CA LEU A 224 -5.29 -7.15 -3.10
C LEU A 224 -6.57 -6.30 -3.17
N ARG A 225 -6.66 -5.24 -2.35
CA ARG A 225 -7.79 -4.29 -2.42
C ARG A 225 -7.86 -3.62 -3.80
N PHE A 226 -6.72 -3.23 -4.38
CA PHE A 226 -6.70 -2.60 -5.70
C PHE A 226 -7.14 -3.56 -6.80
N ILE A 227 -6.71 -4.83 -6.74
CA ILE A 227 -7.24 -5.88 -7.61
C ILE A 227 -8.75 -5.97 -7.44
N CYS A 228 -9.26 -6.10 -6.21
CA CYS A 228 -10.71 -6.13 -5.95
C CYS A 228 -11.43 -4.91 -6.51
N SER A 229 -10.90 -3.70 -6.36
CA SER A 229 -11.53 -2.50 -6.91
C SER A 229 -11.52 -2.48 -8.45
N GLY A 230 -10.49 -3.07 -9.07
CA GLY A 230 -10.39 -3.18 -10.51
C GLY A 230 -11.30 -4.24 -11.15
N VAL A 231 -11.54 -5.37 -10.46
CA VAL A 231 -12.20 -6.55 -11.08
C VAL A 231 -13.32 -7.18 -10.26
N VAL A 232 -13.56 -6.77 -9.02
CA VAL A 232 -14.65 -7.31 -8.18
C VAL A 232 -15.76 -6.28 -7.99
N GLU A 233 -15.39 -5.05 -7.71
CA GLU A 233 -16.31 -3.93 -7.62
C GLU A 233 -16.94 -3.62 -8.98
N GLY A 234 -18.20 -3.17 -8.98
CA GLY A 234 -18.95 -2.90 -10.20
C GLY A 234 -19.52 -4.14 -10.91
N VAL A 235 -19.29 -5.36 -10.39
CA VAL A 235 -19.86 -6.60 -10.94
C VAL A 235 -20.92 -7.16 -9.99
N ASN A 236 -22.06 -7.60 -10.54
CA ASN A 236 -23.10 -8.28 -9.77
C ASN A 236 -22.86 -9.80 -9.69
N TRP A 237 -22.02 -10.23 -8.75
CA TRP A 237 -21.60 -11.63 -8.61
C TRP A 237 -22.71 -12.67 -8.35
N LYS A 238 -23.97 -12.24 -8.14
CA LYS A 238 -25.12 -13.13 -7.94
C LYS A 238 -25.92 -13.39 -9.21
N VAL A 239 -26.04 -12.39 -10.08
CA VAL A 239 -26.96 -12.46 -11.24
C VAL A 239 -26.33 -12.08 -12.58
N GLU A 240 -25.11 -11.55 -12.59
CA GLU A 240 -24.41 -11.20 -13.82
C GLU A 240 -24.24 -12.43 -14.71
N LYS A 241 -24.46 -12.27 -16.02
CA LYS A 241 -24.32 -13.35 -16.99
C LYS A 241 -23.56 -12.87 -18.20
N CYS A 242 -22.49 -13.58 -18.53
CA CYS A 242 -21.81 -13.36 -19.80
C CYS A 242 -22.70 -13.90 -20.93
N ARG A 243 -23.01 -13.03 -21.90
CA ARG A 243 -23.82 -13.39 -23.06
C ARG A 243 -23.15 -14.41 -23.99
N MET A 244 -21.83 -14.60 -23.83
CA MET A 244 -21.02 -15.49 -24.67
C MET A 244 -20.77 -16.87 -24.03
N HIS A 245 -20.64 -16.94 -22.69
CA HIS A 245 -20.23 -18.18 -22.01
C HIS A 245 -20.95 -18.35 -20.66
N ASP A 246 -21.64 -19.47 -20.47
CA ASP A 246 -22.44 -19.78 -19.27
C ASP A 246 -21.62 -19.81 -17.97
N TYR A 247 -20.32 -20.11 -18.05
CA TYR A 247 -19.42 -20.23 -16.89
C TYR A 247 -18.43 -19.08 -16.74
N CYS A 248 -18.56 -17.99 -17.53
CA CYS A 248 -17.57 -16.89 -17.52
C CYS A 248 -17.37 -16.33 -16.10
N LEU A 249 -18.45 -16.12 -15.35
CA LEU A 249 -18.39 -15.50 -14.02
C LEU A 249 -17.68 -16.38 -12.98
N ASN A 250 -17.92 -17.70 -12.99
CA ASN A 250 -17.26 -18.63 -12.07
C ASN A 250 -15.78 -18.83 -12.42
N ASN A 251 -15.46 -18.91 -13.71
CA ASN A 251 -14.08 -18.99 -14.19
C ASN A 251 -13.33 -17.70 -13.85
N LEU A 252 -13.91 -16.55 -14.14
CA LEU A 252 -13.35 -15.24 -13.80
C LEU A 252 -13.08 -15.11 -12.30
N LYS A 253 -14.05 -15.48 -11.44
CA LYS A 253 -13.86 -15.53 -9.99
C LYS A 253 -12.67 -16.41 -9.59
N THR A 254 -12.53 -17.56 -10.23
CA THR A 254 -11.43 -18.50 -9.98
C THR A 254 -10.08 -17.89 -10.38
N GLU A 255 -9.99 -17.25 -11.55
CA GLU A 255 -8.77 -16.59 -12.01
C GLU A 255 -8.38 -15.39 -11.14
N ILE A 256 -9.35 -14.58 -10.71
CA ILE A 256 -9.12 -13.49 -9.75
C ILE A 256 -8.52 -14.04 -8.45
N LEU A 257 -9.12 -15.09 -7.88
CA LEU A 257 -8.62 -15.70 -6.64
C LEU A 257 -7.22 -16.34 -6.82
N LYS A 258 -6.93 -16.92 -7.99
CA LYS A 258 -5.59 -17.43 -8.31
C LYS A 258 -4.57 -16.29 -8.36
N ALA A 259 -4.87 -15.20 -9.06
CA ALA A 259 -4.00 -14.03 -9.13
C ALA A 259 -3.73 -13.45 -7.73
N MET A 260 -4.78 -13.26 -6.92
CA MET A 260 -4.64 -12.80 -5.53
C MET A 260 -3.80 -13.74 -4.68
N ARG A 261 -3.91 -15.06 -4.88
CA ARG A 261 -3.08 -16.04 -4.17
C ARG A 261 -1.60 -15.94 -4.53
N VAL A 262 -1.28 -15.66 -5.80
CA VAL A 262 0.11 -15.39 -6.22
C VAL A 262 0.68 -14.19 -5.45
N ILE A 263 -0.10 -13.11 -5.33
CA ILE A 263 0.28 -11.91 -4.56
C ILE A 263 0.54 -12.24 -3.08
N VAL A 264 -0.36 -12.98 -2.43
CA VAL A 264 -0.19 -13.40 -1.03
C VAL A 264 1.07 -14.26 -0.84
N ASN A 265 1.36 -15.13 -1.80
CA ASN A 265 2.51 -16.03 -1.74
C ASN A 265 3.87 -15.32 -1.86
N PHE A 266 3.92 -14.02 -2.15
CA PHE A 266 5.17 -13.26 -2.06
C PHE A 266 5.66 -13.12 -0.60
N GLY A 267 4.75 -13.21 0.36
CA GLY A 267 5.07 -13.23 1.79
C GLY A 267 5.21 -11.85 2.43
N GLU A 268 5.28 -11.84 3.75
CA GLU A 268 5.39 -10.63 4.56
C GLU A 268 6.66 -9.82 4.23
N GLY A 269 6.60 -8.50 4.41
CA GLY A 269 7.72 -7.62 4.16
C GLY A 269 8.00 -7.37 2.68
N VAL A 270 7.02 -7.63 1.81
CA VAL A 270 7.07 -7.36 0.38
C VAL A 270 6.14 -6.21 0.01
N TYR A 271 6.68 -5.30 -0.80
CA TYR A 271 5.93 -4.31 -1.55
C TYR A 271 6.00 -4.64 -3.04
N ILE A 272 4.96 -4.25 -3.78
CA ILE A 272 4.76 -4.65 -5.17
C ILE A 272 4.58 -3.40 -6.02
N LYS A 273 5.26 -3.34 -7.16
CA LYS A 273 5.13 -2.22 -8.10
C LYS A 273 3.70 -2.14 -8.63
N MET A 274 3.16 -0.92 -8.60
CA MET A 274 1.81 -0.63 -9.07
C MET A 274 1.58 -0.99 -10.54
N SER A 275 2.60 -0.83 -11.38
CA SER A 275 2.56 -1.22 -12.79
C SER A 275 2.25 -2.71 -12.99
N TYR A 276 2.77 -3.58 -12.12
CA TYR A 276 2.47 -5.01 -12.17
C TYR A 276 1.02 -5.28 -11.75
N ILE A 277 0.51 -4.63 -10.70
CA ILE A 277 -0.87 -4.81 -10.28
C ILE A 277 -1.86 -4.33 -11.35
N VAL A 278 -1.58 -3.19 -12.00
CA VAL A 278 -2.39 -2.69 -13.13
C VAL A 278 -2.42 -3.71 -14.26
N LYS A 279 -1.26 -4.28 -14.63
CA LYS A 279 -1.17 -5.32 -15.66
C LYS A 279 -2.00 -6.56 -15.28
N VAL A 280 -1.93 -7.03 -14.03
CA VAL A 280 -2.76 -8.15 -13.54
C VAL A 280 -4.25 -7.84 -13.67
N ILE A 281 -4.68 -6.63 -13.34
CA ILE A 281 -6.08 -6.19 -13.49
C ILE A 281 -6.49 -6.22 -14.97
N GLU A 282 -5.66 -5.68 -15.87
CA GLU A 282 -5.93 -5.68 -17.31
C GLU A 282 -6.05 -7.10 -17.87
N GLU A 283 -5.13 -8.00 -17.52
CA GLU A 283 -5.18 -9.42 -17.89
C GLU A 283 -6.46 -10.10 -17.40
N LEU A 284 -6.87 -9.84 -16.16
CA LEU A 284 -8.11 -10.38 -15.60
C LEU A 284 -9.36 -9.82 -16.29
N LYS A 285 -9.37 -8.54 -16.68
CA LYS A 285 -10.48 -7.94 -17.42
C LYS A 285 -10.63 -8.55 -18.81
N ASN A 286 -9.51 -8.83 -19.47
CA ASN A 286 -9.49 -9.45 -20.79
C ASN A 286 -10.06 -10.88 -20.81
N ASN A 287 -10.12 -11.56 -19.65
CA ASN A 287 -10.76 -12.88 -19.55
C ASN A 287 -12.28 -12.85 -19.79
N CYS A 288 -12.95 -11.71 -19.66
CA CYS A 288 -14.38 -11.59 -19.97
C CYS A 288 -14.73 -10.18 -20.48
N TYR A 289 -14.51 -9.94 -21.78
CA TYR A 289 -14.74 -8.63 -22.41
C TYR A 289 -16.15 -8.07 -22.14
N GLN A 290 -17.17 -8.93 -22.21
CA GLN A 290 -18.57 -8.54 -22.05
C GLN A 290 -18.89 -7.94 -20.67
N ILE A 291 -18.22 -8.39 -19.60
CA ILE A 291 -18.47 -7.90 -18.23
C ILE A 291 -17.79 -6.55 -18.00
N TYR A 292 -16.60 -6.33 -18.57
CA TYR A 292 -15.78 -5.16 -18.22
C TYR A 292 -15.70 -4.07 -19.29
N HIS A 293 -15.99 -4.38 -20.54
CA HIS A 293 -15.83 -3.45 -21.67
C HIS A 293 -17.15 -3.06 -22.32
N THR A 294 -18.25 -3.73 -21.98
CA THR A 294 -19.59 -3.30 -22.39
C THR A 294 -20.01 -2.13 -21.49
N PRO A 295 -20.30 -0.94 -22.04
CA PRO A 295 -20.78 0.18 -21.24
C PRO A 295 -22.17 -0.14 -20.69
N GLU A 296 -22.30 -0.11 -19.37
CA GLU A 296 -23.60 -0.16 -18.70
C GLU A 296 -23.81 1.11 -17.88
N LEU A 297 -25.05 1.57 -17.82
CA LEU A 297 -25.48 2.64 -16.92
C LEU A 297 -25.40 2.13 -15.48
N CYS A 298 -24.25 2.34 -14.83
CA CYS A 298 -24.04 2.00 -13.44
C CYS A 298 -24.26 3.22 -12.53
N PRO A 299 -24.82 3.03 -11.33
CA PRO A 299 -24.88 4.10 -10.33
C PRO A 299 -23.47 4.46 -9.86
N ASP A 300 -23.18 5.74 -9.61
CA ASP A 300 -21.93 6.14 -8.96
C ASP A 300 -21.88 5.55 -7.54
N TYR A 301 -21.09 4.50 -7.38
CA TYR A 301 -20.92 3.77 -6.13
C TYR A 301 -19.68 4.21 -5.34
N PHE A 302 -18.85 5.07 -5.94
CA PHE A 302 -17.69 5.67 -5.27
C PHE A 302 -18.01 7.05 -4.69
N PHE A 303 -19.06 7.72 -5.18
CA PHE A 303 -19.47 9.06 -4.74
C PHE A 303 -18.32 10.06 -4.82
N ARG A 304 -17.50 10.00 -5.87
CA ARG A 304 -16.18 10.69 -5.93
C ARG A 304 -16.28 12.22 -5.87
N HIS A 305 -17.45 12.75 -6.21
CA HIS A 305 -17.72 14.18 -6.29
C HIS A 305 -18.34 14.77 -5.02
N VAL A 306 -18.49 13.97 -3.96
CA VAL A 306 -19.08 14.40 -2.69
C VAL A 306 -18.02 14.29 -1.58
N ASP A 307 -18.00 15.27 -0.67
CA ASP A 307 -17.07 15.20 0.46
C ASP A 307 -17.40 14.00 1.36
N HIS A 308 -16.37 13.42 1.94
CA HIS A 308 -16.47 12.23 2.77
C HIS A 308 -17.26 12.43 4.07
N THR A 309 -17.28 13.65 4.62
CA THR A 309 -18.03 14.01 5.82
C THR A 309 -19.49 14.39 5.54
N ASP A 310 -19.81 14.68 4.27
CA ASP A 310 -21.16 15.02 3.85
C ASP A 310 -22.11 13.82 3.95
N PHE A 311 -23.40 14.14 3.79
CA PHE A 311 -24.48 13.17 3.76
C PHE A 311 -25.15 13.22 2.39
N LEU A 312 -25.35 12.05 1.78
CA LEU A 312 -26.14 11.93 0.57
C LEU A 312 -27.64 12.02 0.85
N GLU A 313 -28.40 12.20 -0.23
CA GLU A 313 -29.85 12.08 -0.21
C GLU A 313 -30.31 10.69 0.30
N PRO A 314 -31.48 10.63 0.96
CA PRO A 314 -32.10 9.36 1.31
C PRO A 314 -32.24 8.46 0.08
N GLY A 315 -31.74 7.23 0.17
CA GLY A 315 -31.85 6.22 -0.90
C GLY A 315 -30.68 6.13 -1.86
N ALA A 316 -29.72 7.06 -1.88
CA ALA A 316 -28.53 6.96 -2.75
C ALA A 316 -27.77 5.65 -2.55
N TYR A 317 -27.50 5.29 -1.29
CA TYR A 317 -26.91 4.01 -0.91
C TYR A 317 -27.79 2.82 -1.31
N THR A 318 -29.09 2.87 -1.00
CA THR A 318 -30.04 1.79 -1.28
C THR A 318 -30.14 1.49 -2.78
N ARG A 319 -30.02 2.49 -3.66
CA ARG A 319 -29.97 2.29 -5.12
C ARG A 319 -28.75 1.47 -5.54
N VAL A 320 -27.55 1.81 -5.05
CA VAL A 320 -26.31 1.05 -5.33
C VAL A 320 -26.43 -0.38 -4.84
N VAL A 321 -26.87 -0.56 -3.59
CA VAL A 321 -27.05 -1.88 -2.96
C VAL A 321 -28.05 -2.73 -3.75
N SER A 322 -29.17 -2.15 -4.18
CA SER A 322 -30.23 -2.84 -4.93
C SER A 322 -29.79 -3.24 -6.33
N HIS A 323 -29.01 -2.39 -7.02
CA HIS A 323 -28.50 -2.63 -8.35
C HIS A 323 -27.51 -3.81 -8.35
N TYR A 324 -26.53 -3.79 -7.45
CA TYR A 324 -25.49 -4.83 -7.35
C TYR A 324 -25.84 -6.03 -6.45
N LYS A 325 -27.07 -6.05 -5.90
CA LYS A 325 -27.53 -7.08 -4.93
C LYS A 325 -26.58 -7.27 -3.75
N LEU A 326 -26.03 -6.15 -3.27
CA LEU A 326 -25.17 -6.11 -2.10
C LEU A 326 -26.03 -6.21 -0.83
N PRO A 327 -25.43 -6.54 0.33
CA PRO A 327 -26.08 -6.40 1.63
C PRO A 327 -26.28 -4.92 1.99
N GLU A 328 -27.41 -4.61 2.62
CA GLU A 328 -27.65 -3.30 3.23
C GLU A 328 -27.22 -3.32 4.69
N TYR A 329 -26.40 -2.35 5.10
CA TYR A 329 -25.91 -2.25 6.47
C TYR A 329 -26.53 -1.08 7.22
N ASN A 330 -26.69 -1.25 8.53
CA ASN A 330 -27.10 -0.19 9.45
C ASN A 330 -25.90 0.62 9.92
N ASN A 331 -26.12 1.87 10.32
CA ASN A 331 -25.08 2.73 10.88
C ASN A 331 -24.51 2.10 12.18
N PHE A 332 -23.24 1.71 12.17
CA PHE A 332 -22.58 1.10 13.34
C PHE A 332 -22.11 2.13 14.38
N LEU A 333 -22.20 3.44 14.11
CA LEU A 333 -21.82 4.51 15.03
C LEU A 333 -22.96 4.97 15.95
N GLY A 334 -24.20 4.52 15.73
CA GLY A 334 -25.32 4.83 16.61
C GLY A 334 -26.68 4.88 15.91
N LYS A 335 -27.68 5.45 16.60
CA LYS A 335 -29.10 5.45 16.18
C LYS A 335 -29.43 6.41 15.04
N ASN A 336 -28.48 7.24 14.58
CA ASN A 336 -28.72 8.13 13.44
C ASN A 336 -28.86 7.32 12.16
N LEU A 337 -30.02 7.45 11.49
CA LEU A 337 -30.30 6.77 10.22
C LEU A 337 -29.43 7.29 9.07
N ARG A 338 -28.93 8.53 9.16
CA ARG A 338 -28.05 9.13 8.15
C ARG A 338 -26.64 8.54 8.27
N LYS A 339 -26.10 8.09 7.14
CA LYS A 339 -24.73 7.59 7.02
C LYS A 339 -23.89 8.68 6.33
N PRO A 340 -22.70 9.02 6.83
CA PRO A 340 -21.77 9.88 6.09
C PRO A 340 -21.24 9.15 4.84
N VAL A 341 -20.76 9.92 3.86
CA VAL A 341 -20.28 9.38 2.57
C VAL A 341 -19.15 8.36 2.75
N TRP A 342 -18.18 8.60 3.64
CA TRP A 342 -17.11 7.62 3.91
C TRP A 342 -17.66 6.25 4.33
N MET A 343 -18.72 6.24 5.15
CA MET A 343 -19.34 5.02 5.65
C MET A 343 -20.08 4.28 4.53
N MET A 344 -20.73 5.02 3.62
CA MET A 344 -21.36 4.43 2.45
C MET A 344 -20.32 3.80 1.51
N ARG A 345 -19.21 4.47 1.24
CA ARG A 345 -18.09 3.93 0.44
C ARG A 345 -17.55 2.64 1.06
N PHE A 346 -17.30 2.67 2.36
CA PHE A 346 -16.88 1.51 3.14
C PHE A 346 -17.87 0.34 3.03
N TYR A 347 -19.17 0.58 3.25
CA TYR A 347 -20.22 -0.43 3.15
C TYR A 347 -20.38 -1.03 1.77
N VAL A 348 -20.29 -0.21 0.73
CA VAL A 348 -20.41 -0.68 -0.65
C VAL A 348 -19.26 -1.66 -0.97
N GLN A 349 -18.01 -1.31 -0.64
CA GLN A 349 -16.87 -2.20 -0.83
C GLN A 349 -16.95 -3.46 0.06
N LEU A 350 -17.33 -3.30 1.33
CA LEU A 350 -17.57 -4.42 2.24
C LEU A 350 -18.61 -5.40 1.67
N GLY A 351 -19.69 -4.89 1.09
CA GLY A 351 -20.74 -5.67 0.47
C GLY A 351 -20.25 -6.49 -0.74
N TRP A 352 -19.35 -5.93 -1.55
CA TRP A 352 -18.71 -6.68 -2.63
C TRP A 352 -17.81 -7.78 -2.11
N LEU A 353 -16.98 -7.51 -1.09
CA LEU A 353 -16.15 -8.53 -0.49
C LEU A 353 -17.02 -9.66 0.11
N GLN A 354 -18.14 -9.32 0.76
CA GLN A 354 -19.08 -10.31 1.29
C GLN A 354 -19.76 -11.15 0.19
N ASN A 355 -20.14 -10.54 -0.93
CA ASN A 355 -20.74 -11.25 -2.05
C ASN A 355 -19.72 -12.10 -2.83
N PHE A 356 -18.48 -11.62 -2.97
CA PHE A 356 -17.44 -12.27 -3.74
C PHE A 356 -16.81 -13.44 -2.96
N PHE A 357 -16.39 -13.24 -1.71
CA PHE A 357 -15.72 -14.29 -0.96
C PHE A 357 -16.70 -15.31 -0.40
N THR A 358 -16.48 -16.59 -0.72
CA THR A 358 -17.25 -17.69 -0.11
C THR A 358 -16.69 -17.97 1.29
N PRO A 359 -17.53 -17.93 2.35
CA PRO A 359 -17.09 -18.21 3.72
C PRO A 359 -16.35 -19.54 3.83
N GLY A 360 -15.17 -19.54 4.45
CA GLY A 360 -14.34 -20.71 4.72
C GLY A 360 -13.44 -21.18 3.56
N LYS A 361 -13.46 -20.53 2.38
CA LYS A 361 -12.64 -20.97 1.22
C LYS A 361 -11.41 -20.11 0.94
N SER A 362 -11.43 -18.82 1.26
CA SER A 362 -10.35 -17.88 0.92
C SER A 362 -10.25 -16.77 1.96
N ASP A 363 -10.47 -17.16 3.22
CA ASP A 363 -10.61 -16.25 4.34
C ASP A 363 -9.33 -15.44 4.57
N GLY A 364 -8.14 -16.03 4.42
CA GLY A 364 -6.88 -15.27 4.50
C GLY A 364 -6.75 -14.15 3.46
N ILE A 365 -7.18 -14.37 2.21
CA ILE A 365 -7.17 -13.33 1.17
C ILE A 365 -8.22 -12.26 1.50
N ARG A 366 -9.42 -12.69 1.88
CA ARG A 366 -10.51 -11.80 2.29
C ARG A 366 -10.07 -10.90 3.43
N ASP A 367 -9.46 -11.45 4.46
CA ASP A 367 -9.09 -10.74 5.69
C ASP A 367 -8.00 -9.69 5.42
N LEU A 368 -7.07 -9.96 4.49
CA LEU A 368 -6.12 -8.97 3.98
C LEU A 368 -6.81 -7.84 3.20
N CYS A 369 -7.83 -8.13 2.38
CA CYS A 369 -8.62 -7.06 1.75
C CYS A 369 -9.38 -6.23 2.78
N LEU A 370 -9.94 -6.87 3.81
CA LEU A 370 -10.68 -6.20 4.88
C LEU A 370 -9.77 -5.29 5.72
N SER A 371 -8.54 -5.70 6.00
CA SER A 371 -7.59 -4.84 6.72
C SER A 371 -7.29 -3.56 5.92
N ALA A 372 -7.04 -3.68 4.62
CA ALA A 372 -6.83 -2.52 3.75
C ALA A 372 -8.09 -1.64 3.59
N LEU A 373 -9.30 -2.21 3.74
CA LEU A 373 -10.55 -1.47 3.65
C LEU A 373 -10.72 -0.44 4.79
N LEU A 374 -10.10 -0.69 5.95
CA LEU A 374 -10.15 0.24 7.10
C LEU A 374 -9.52 1.60 6.80
N HIS A 375 -8.73 1.73 5.73
CA HIS A 375 -8.22 3.01 5.28
C HIS A 375 -9.30 3.97 4.76
N LEU A 376 -10.50 3.47 4.42
CA LEU A 376 -11.65 4.32 4.08
C LEU A 376 -12.36 4.88 5.32
N VAL A 377 -11.97 4.44 6.51
CA VAL A 377 -12.62 4.80 7.77
C VAL A 377 -11.76 5.86 8.48
N PRO A 378 -12.37 6.96 8.97
CA PRO A 378 -11.70 7.92 9.84
C PRO A 378 -11.00 7.23 11.00
N ILE A 379 -9.79 7.67 11.34
CA ILE A 379 -8.90 7.00 12.31
C ILE A 379 -9.64 6.69 13.62
N ASP A 380 -10.37 7.66 14.16
CA ASP A 380 -11.08 7.55 15.45
C ASP A 380 -12.23 6.53 15.44
N GLU A 381 -12.67 6.09 14.25
CA GLU A 381 -13.77 5.15 14.07
C GLU A 381 -13.33 3.76 13.58
N ARG A 382 -12.03 3.57 13.33
CA ARG A 382 -11.48 2.32 12.76
C ARG A 382 -11.74 1.10 13.64
N ASP A 383 -11.62 1.24 14.97
CA ASP A 383 -11.85 0.11 15.88
C ASP A 383 -13.30 -0.35 15.85
N LYS A 384 -14.26 0.58 15.86
CA LYS A 384 -15.69 0.26 15.75
C LYS A 384 -16.01 -0.36 14.40
N ALA A 385 -15.43 0.17 13.31
CA ALA A 385 -15.58 -0.40 11.98
C ALA A 385 -15.00 -1.82 11.90
N LYS A 386 -13.85 -2.08 12.52
CA LYS A 386 -13.23 -3.40 12.59
C LYS A 386 -14.14 -4.39 13.32
N THR A 387 -14.65 -4.04 14.49
CA THR A 387 -15.62 -4.87 15.23
C THR A 387 -16.87 -5.17 14.39
N PHE A 388 -17.39 -4.16 13.69
CA PHE A 388 -18.54 -4.32 12.80
C PHE A 388 -18.24 -5.29 11.64
N MET A 389 -17.10 -5.16 10.95
CA MET A 389 -16.71 -6.07 9.86
C MET A 389 -16.59 -7.51 10.35
N THR A 390 -15.94 -7.72 11.50
CA THR A 390 -15.79 -9.06 12.09
C THR A 390 -17.15 -9.71 12.31
N ALA A 391 -18.09 -8.99 12.92
CA ALA A 391 -19.46 -9.49 13.15
C ALA A 391 -20.20 -9.84 11.84
N VAL A 392 -20.02 -9.05 10.78
CA VAL A 392 -20.62 -9.30 9.45
C VAL A 392 -20.17 -10.66 8.88
N PHE A 393 -18.89 -10.99 8.97
CA PHE A 393 -18.34 -12.22 8.41
C PHE A 393 -18.52 -13.44 9.32
N GLU A 394 -18.52 -13.27 10.64
CA GLU A 394 -18.88 -14.33 11.58
C GLU A 394 -20.34 -14.78 11.38
N SER A 395 -21.29 -13.84 11.28
CA SER A 395 -22.69 -14.15 10.99
C SER A 395 -22.87 -14.87 9.65
N ALA A 396 -22.08 -14.50 8.63
CA ALA A 396 -22.11 -15.17 7.33
C ALA A 396 -21.63 -16.63 7.42
N LEU A 397 -20.60 -16.89 8.23
CA LEU A 397 -20.05 -18.23 8.47
C LEU A 397 -21.02 -19.14 9.25
N GLU A 398 -21.73 -18.59 10.25
CA GLU A 398 -22.75 -19.34 10.99
C GLU A 398 -23.95 -19.72 10.11
N LYS A 399 -24.38 -18.81 9.23
CA LYS A 399 -25.45 -19.07 8.26
C LYS A 399 -25.06 -20.15 7.25
N SER A 400 -23.80 -20.19 6.80
CA SER A 400 -23.34 -21.24 5.88
C SER A 400 -23.31 -22.61 6.56
N ARG A 401 -22.78 -22.69 7.80
CA ARG A 401 -22.74 -23.93 8.59
C ARG A 401 -24.13 -24.50 8.89
N SER A 402 -25.07 -23.64 9.29
CA SER A 402 -26.46 -24.06 9.58
C SER A 402 -27.22 -24.50 8.32
N THR A 403 -26.93 -23.91 7.15
CA THR A 403 -27.53 -24.32 5.87
C THR A 403 -26.98 -25.68 5.41
N GLN A 404 -25.68 -25.91 5.61
CA GLN A 404 -25.04 -27.18 5.26
C GLN A 404 -25.51 -28.33 6.16
N GLY A 405 -25.61 -28.10 7.48
CA GLY A 405 -26.20 -29.08 8.42
C GLY A 405 -27.65 -29.46 8.10
N LYS A 406 -28.46 -28.52 7.58
CA LYS A 406 -29.84 -28.80 7.12
C LYS A 406 -29.88 -29.60 5.80
N GLN A 407 -28.91 -29.41 4.90
CA GLN A 407 -28.81 -30.18 3.66
C GLN A 407 -28.33 -31.62 3.92
N ASP A 408 -27.37 -31.79 4.81
CA ASP A 408 -26.86 -33.12 5.18
C ASP A 408 -27.88 -33.91 6.02
N GLY A 409 -28.63 -33.23 6.90
CA GLY A 409 -29.77 -33.83 7.62
C GLY A 409 -30.95 -34.23 6.73
N LYS A 410 -31.15 -33.58 5.58
CA LYS A 410 -32.15 -33.99 4.59
C LYS A 410 -31.67 -35.18 3.74
N LYS A 411 -30.37 -35.28 3.45
CA LYS A 411 -29.79 -36.44 2.75
C LYS A 411 -29.81 -37.69 3.63
N SER A 412 -29.52 -37.58 4.93
CA SER A 412 -29.61 -38.71 5.87
C SER A 412 -31.05 -39.19 6.07
N ASN A 413 -32.02 -38.29 6.22
CA ASN A 413 -33.44 -38.66 6.32
C ASN A 413 -34.02 -39.29 5.03
N ASN A 414 -33.49 -38.92 3.85
CA ASN A 414 -33.87 -39.59 2.62
C ASN A 414 -33.23 -40.99 2.51
N TYR A 415 -31.99 -41.19 2.96
CA TYR A 415 -31.38 -42.53 3.03
C TYR A 415 -32.11 -43.48 3.98
N SER A 416 -32.64 -42.98 5.10
CA SER A 416 -33.43 -43.78 6.06
C SER A 416 -34.80 -44.17 5.53
N LYS A 417 -35.40 -43.40 4.63
CA LYS A 417 -36.73 -43.70 4.04
C LYS A 417 -36.67 -44.65 2.84
N THR A 418 -35.54 -44.77 2.15
CA THR A 418 -35.38 -45.71 1.02
C THR A 418 -35.06 -47.15 1.45
N HIS A 419 -34.74 -47.39 2.73
CA HIS A 419 -34.47 -48.73 3.29
C HIS A 419 -35.59 -49.28 4.19
N GLN A 420 -36.79 -48.69 4.15
CA GLN A 420 -38.00 -49.23 4.80
C GLN A 420 -39.14 -49.46 3.78
N LYS A 421 -38.81 -49.97 2.59
CA LYS A 421 -39.80 -50.55 1.67
C LYS A 421 -39.40 -51.96 1.30
#